data_AF-A0A7V8DIQ8-F1
#
_entry.id   AF-A0A7V8DIQ8-F1
#
_cell.length_a   1.000
_cell.length_b   1.000
_cell.length_c   1.000
_cell.angle_alpha   90.00
_cell.angle_beta   90.00
_cell.angle_gamma   90.00
#
_symmetry.space_group_name_H-M   'P 1'
#
loop_
_entity.id
_entity.type
_entity.pdbx_description
1 polymer ?
#
loop_
_entity_poly.entity_id
_entity_poly.type
_entity_poly.pdbx_seq_one_letter_code
_entity_poly.pdbx_strand_id
1 'polypeptide(L)'
;MLLDVNIDGASETFQIADAYRPDLSAISARIEQLANTKGLSVASLDMSGLIQAMIKGIAGCERGCPADAKGLTARGYKGFELNYVEGGILTARSVVGSGNRLTVKMFPDF
;
A
#
# COMPACT_ATOMS: atom_id res chain seq x y z
N MET A 1 -12.67 1.59 -2.05
CA MET A 1 -11.32 2.16 -1.86
C MET A 1 -10.44 1.77 -3.04
N LEU A 2 -9.49 2.61 -3.45
CA LEU A 2 -8.53 2.29 -4.52
C LEU A 2 -7.09 2.22 -3.99
N LEU A 3 -6.34 1.26 -4.48
CA LEU A 3 -4.90 1.11 -4.24
C LEU A 3 -4.18 1.26 -5.57
N ASP A 4 -3.32 2.25 -5.71
CA ASP A 4 -2.46 2.43 -6.87
C ASP A 4 -1.02 2.05 -6.51
N VAL A 5 -0.40 1.22 -7.33
CA VAL A 5 0.97 0.74 -7.13
C VAL A 5 1.77 1.09 -8.36
N ASN A 6 2.87 1.83 -8.18
CA ASN A 6 3.81 2.18 -9.22
C ASN A 6 5.19 1.60 -8.93
N ILE A 7 5.74 0.86 -9.89
CA ILE A 7 7.07 0.27 -9.86
C ILE A 7 7.80 0.73 -11.11
N ASP A 8 8.77 1.62 -10.93
CA ASP A 8 9.62 2.15 -12.01
C ASP A 8 8.83 2.55 -13.28
N GLY A 9 7.78 3.33 -13.07
CA GLY A 9 6.93 3.85 -14.15
C GLY A 9 5.84 2.91 -14.66
N ALA A 10 5.84 1.62 -14.29
CA ALA A 10 4.67 0.76 -14.50
C ALA A 10 3.71 0.91 -13.33
N SER A 11 2.44 1.18 -13.61
CA SER A 11 1.40 1.37 -12.60
C SER A 11 0.27 0.36 -12.74
N GLU A 12 -0.29 -0.01 -11.61
CA GLU A 12 -1.45 -0.87 -11.53
C GLU A 12 -2.37 -0.43 -10.41
N THR A 13 -3.66 -0.30 -10.72
CA THR A 13 -4.68 0.10 -9.76
C THR A 13 -5.57 -1.09 -9.39
N PHE A 14 -5.82 -1.25 -8.10
CA PHE A 14 -6.65 -2.29 -7.51
C PHE A 14 -7.85 -1.66 -6.82
N GLN A 15 -9.03 -2.24 -7.06
CA GLN A 15 -10.22 -1.90 -6.30
C GLN A 15 -10.30 -2.79 -5.05
N ILE A 16 -10.33 -2.15 -3.88
CA ILE A 16 -10.60 -2.81 -2.61
C ILE A 16 -12.07 -2.57 -2.29
N ALA A 17 -12.90 -3.59 -2.55
CA ALA A 17 -14.35 -3.54 -2.36
C ALA A 17 -14.74 -3.57 -0.88
N ASP A 18 -14.03 -4.37 -0.07
CA ASP A 18 -14.21 -4.46 1.38
C ASP A 18 -12.89 -4.16 2.09
N ALA A 19 -12.83 -3.03 2.79
CA ALA A 19 -11.67 -2.60 3.56
C ALA A 19 -11.40 -3.51 4.78
N TYR A 20 -12.39 -4.23 5.28
CA TYR A 20 -12.21 -5.13 6.42
C TYR A 20 -11.77 -6.53 6.00
N ARG A 21 -12.02 -6.89 4.74
CA ARG A 21 -11.69 -8.21 4.16
C ARG A 21 -11.01 -8.06 2.79
N PRO A 22 -9.90 -7.32 2.69
CA PRO A 22 -9.17 -7.20 1.43
C PRO A 22 -8.54 -8.53 1.02
N ASP A 23 -8.59 -8.86 -0.27
CA ASP A 23 -7.83 -10.00 -0.81
C ASP A 23 -6.35 -9.63 -0.99
N LEU A 24 -5.64 -9.60 0.14
CA LEU A 24 -4.23 -9.24 0.18
C LEU A 24 -3.37 -10.22 -0.62
N SER A 25 -3.78 -11.49 -0.73
CA SER A 25 -3.05 -12.51 -1.49
C SER A 25 -3.10 -12.21 -2.98
N ALA A 26 -4.29 -11.96 -3.53
CA ALA A 26 -4.45 -11.64 -4.94
C ALA A 26 -3.76 -10.32 -5.30
N ILE A 27 -3.88 -9.30 -4.45
CA ILE A 27 -3.21 -8.01 -4.66
C ILE A 27 -1.68 -8.19 -4.64
N SER A 28 -1.13 -8.88 -3.63
CA SER A 28 0.33 -9.06 -3.52
C SER A 28 0.89 -9.86 -4.70
N ALA A 29 0.21 -10.93 -5.12
CA ALA A 29 0.60 -11.72 -6.29
C ALA A 29 0.64 -10.88 -7.57
N ARG A 30 -0.31 -9.97 -7.76
CA ARG A 30 -0.32 -9.05 -8.90
C ARG A 30 0.77 -7.98 -8.84
N ILE A 31 1.07 -7.46 -7.65
CA ILE A 31 2.22 -6.55 -7.47
C ILE A 31 3.54 -7.25 -7.79
N GLU A 32 3.70 -8.52 -7.38
CA GLU A 32 4.85 -9.33 -7.74
C GLU A 32 4.95 -9.55 -9.25
N GLN A 33 3.83 -9.86 -9.92
CA GLN A 33 3.78 -9.96 -11.38
C GLN A 33 4.21 -8.65 -12.05
N LEU A 34 3.69 -7.50 -11.58
CA LEU A 34 4.07 -6.18 -12.07
C LEU A 34 5.59 -5.94 -11.91
N ALA A 35 6.15 -6.25 -10.75
CA ALA A 35 7.59 -6.12 -10.50
C ALA A 35 8.41 -7.02 -11.44
N ASN A 36 7.96 -8.26 -11.65
CA ASN A 36 8.62 -9.21 -12.54
C ASN A 36 8.64 -8.73 -14.00
N THR A 37 7.63 -8.01 -14.47
CA THR A 37 7.64 -7.40 -15.82
C THR A 37 8.78 -6.37 -16.01
N LYS A 38 9.33 -5.86 -14.90
CA LYS A 38 10.47 -4.94 -14.86
C LYS A 38 11.79 -5.63 -14.50
N GLY A 39 11.81 -6.95 -14.34
CA GLY A 39 12.97 -7.68 -13.84
C GLY A 39 13.31 -7.34 -12.39
N LEU A 40 12.33 -6.89 -11.61
CA LEU A 40 12.49 -6.51 -10.20
C LEU A 40 11.81 -7.54 -9.31
N SER A 41 12.29 -7.64 -8.07
CA SER A 41 11.65 -8.42 -7.02
C SER A 41 11.23 -7.52 -5.87
N VAL A 42 10.01 -7.74 -5.38
CA VAL A 42 9.44 -7.10 -4.19
C VAL A 42 9.33 -8.08 -3.01
N ALA A 43 9.86 -9.30 -3.15
CA ALA A 43 9.67 -10.37 -2.16
C ALA A 43 10.30 -10.08 -0.78
N SER A 44 11.27 -9.17 -0.72
CA SER A 44 11.86 -8.70 0.55
C SER A 44 10.99 -7.67 1.28
N LEU A 45 9.95 -7.14 0.63
CA LEU A 45 9.05 -6.15 1.20
C LEU A 45 7.77 -6.80 1.71
N ASP A 46 7.32 -6.37 2.88
CA ASP A 46 6.06 -6.81 3.47
C ASP A 46 4.87 -6.04 2.87
N MET A 47 4.56 -6.32 1.60
CA MET A 47 3.50 -5.63 0.85
C MET A 47 2.12 -5.86 1.45
N SER A 48 1.79 -7.11 1.79
CA SER A 48 0.49 -7.44 2.37
C SER A 48 0.27 -6.74 3.71
N GLY A 49 1.28 -6.74 4.59
CA GLY A 49 1.19 -6.05 5.87
C GLY A 49 1.14 -4.53 5.72
N LEU A 50 1.88 -3.95 4.76
CA LEU A 50 1.78 -2.52 4.43
C LEU A 50 0.35 -2.16 4.01
N ILE A 51 -0.21 -2.87 3.04
CA ILE A 51 -1.56 -2.61 2.52
C ILE A 51 -2.57 -2.72 3.66
N GLN A 52 -2.48 -3.77 4.49
CA GLN A 52 -3.35 -3.91 5.65
C GLN A 52 -3.20 -2.77 6.66
N ALA A 53 -1.97 -2.30 6.91
CA ALA A 53 -1.72 -1.18 7.81
C ALA A 53 -2.33 0.11 7.26
N MET A 54 -2.14 0.41 5.97
CA MET A 54 -2.72 1.59 5.32
C MET A 54 -4.25 1.56 5.36
N ILE A 55 -4.87 0.41 5.08
CA ILE A 55 -6.32 0.23 5.18
C ILE A 55 -6.80 0.52 6.59
N LYS A 56 -6.15 -0.04 7.62
CA LYS A 56 -6.48 0.24 9.03
C LYS A 56 -6.29 1.70 9.40
N GLY A 57 -5.27 2.35 8.84
CA GLY A 57 -5.03 3.78 9.00
C GLY A 57 -6.21 4.62 8.48
N ILE A 58 -6.85 4.21 7.39
CA ILE A 58 -7.94 4.96 6.74
C ILE A 58 -9.32 4.59 7.27
N ALA A 59 -9.63 3.30 7.35
CA ALA A 59 -10.96 2.79 7.65
C ALA A 59 -11.12 2.29 9.10
N GLY A 60 -10.03 2.20 9.87
CA GLY A 60 -10.05 1.54 11.17
C GLY A 60 -10.16 0.02 11.01
N CYS A 61 -10.82 -0.65 11.96
CA CYS A 61 -11.08 -2.09 11.87
C CYS A 61 -12.55 -2.42 12.13
N GLU A 62 -12.97 -3.60 11.67
CA GLU A 62 -14.35 -4.11 11.79
C GLU A 62 -14.88 -4.08 13.23
N ARG A 63 -13.98 -4.18 14.22
CA ARG A 63 -14.29 -4.14 15.66
C ARG A 63 -14.38 -2.72 16.25
N GLY A 64 -14.36 -1.68 15.42
CA GLY A 64 -14.55 -0.29 15.85
C GLY A 64 -13.30 0.41 16.38
N CYS A 65 -12.09 -0.09 16.09
CA CYS A 65 -10.89 0.70 16.36
C CYS A 65 -10.84 1.90 15.40
N PRO A 66 -10.44 3.08 15.91
CA PRO A 66 -10.45 4.30 15.12
C PRO A 66 -9.42 4.25 13.99
N ALA A 67 -9.73 4.91 12.88
CA ALA A 67 -8.76 5.22 11.84
C ALA A 67 -7.63 6.09 12.41
N ASP A 68 -6.38 5.70 12.18
CA ASP A 68 -5.17 6.40 12.65
C ASP A 68 -4.12 6.56 11.53
N ALA A 69 -4.52 7.21 10.43
CA ALA A 69 -3.63 7.45 9.29
C ALA A 69 -2.42 8.31 9.66
N LYS A 70 -2.62 9.33 10.50
CA LYS A 70 -1.54 10.23 10.95
C LYS A 70 -0.55 9.51 11.87
N GLY A 71 -1.02 8.73 12.83
CA GLY A 71 -0.15 7.96 13.71
C GLY A 71 0.59 6.85 12.97
N LEU A 72 -0.05 6.20 11.99
CA LEU A 72 0.63 5.28 11.09
C LEU A 72 1.77 5.97 10.33
N THR A 73 1.52 7.14 9.73
CA THR A 73 2.54 7.93 9.04
C THR A 73 3.70 8.29 9.97
N ALA A 74 3.42 8.72 11.20
CA ALA A 74 4.44 9.08 12.18
C ALA A 74 5.31 7.88 12.61
N ARG A 75 4.74 6.68 12.66
CA ARG A 75 5.47 5.45 13.03
C ARG A 75 6.22 4.83 11.85
N GLY A 76 5.79 5.08 10.62
CA GLY A 76 6.31 4.40 9.43
C GLY A 76 5.86 2.93 9.34
N TYR A 77 6.31 2.24 8.30
CA TYR A 77 6.07 0.79 8.16
C TYR A 77 7.28 0.11 7.53
N LYS A 78 8.03 -0.72 8.27
CA LYS A 78 9.06 -1.68 7.79
C LYS A 78 9.75 -1.32 6.45
N GLY A 79 10.58 -0.28 6.42
CA GLY A 79 11.33 0.10 5.22
C GLY A 79 10.51 0.86 4.15
N PHE A 80 9.29 1.26 4.48
CA PHE A 80 8.49 2.22 3.75
C PHE A 80 8.47 3.56 4.47
N GLU A 81 8.74 4.61 3.71
CA GLU A 81 8.44 5.97 4.07
C GLU A 81 6.96 6.24 3.79
N LEU A 82 6.21 6.64 4.81
CA LEU A 82 4.79 6.92 4.71
C LEU A 82 4.56 8.43 4.71
N ASN A 83 3.56 8.88 3.95
CA ASN A 83 3.07 10.24 3.98
C ASN A 83 1.55 10.27 3.93
N TYR A 84 0.95 11.17 4.71
CA TYR A 84 -0.47 11.49 4.66
C TYR A 84 -0.68 12.74 3.81
N VAL A 85 -1.50 12.61 2.77
CA VAL A 85 -1.90 13.71 1.90
C VAL A 85 -3.30 14.15 2.27
N GLU A 86 -3.58 15.45 2.11
CA GLU A 86 -4.92 16.02 2.33
C GLU A 86 -6.00 15.23 1.56
N GLY A 87 -7.18 15.08 2.16
CA GLY A 87 -8.24 14.23 1.62
C GLY A 87 -8.18 12.75 2.03
N GLY A 88 -7.31 12.37 2.97
CA GLY A 88 -7.28 11.01 3.52
C GLY A 88 -6.43 10.02 2.72
N ILE A 89 -5.66 10.51 1.75
CA ILE A 89 -4.82 9.68 0.89
C ILE A 89 -3.55 9.31 1.66
N LEU A 90 -3.28 8.01 1.77
CA LEU A 90 -2.01 7.51 2.29
C LEU A 90 -1.09 7.14 1.14
N THR A 91 0.18 7.51 1.27
CA THR A 91 1.23 7.12 0.33
C THR A 91 2.35 6.41 1.07
N ALA A 92 2.93 5.41 0.43
CA ALA A 92 4.09 4.69 0.91
C ALA A 92 5.13 4.63 -0.21
N ARG A 93 6.41 4.79 0.15
CA ARG A 93 7.52 4.70 -0.80
C ARG A 93 8.60 3.78 -0.25
N SER A 94 9.17 2.98 -1.14
CA SER A 94 10.38 2.21 -0.84
C SER A 94 11.29 2.13 -2.09
N VAL A 95 12.45 1.51 -1.90
CA VAL A 95 13.43 1.26 -2.95
C VAL A 95 13.58 -0.24 -3.14
N VAL A 96 13.54 -0.70 -4.40
CA VAL A 96 13.62 -2.10 -4.78
C VAL A 96 14.75 -2.34 -5.79
N GLY A 97 15.45 -3.46 -5.66
CA GLY A 97 16.61 -3.79 -6.50
C GLY A 97 17.71 -2.72 -6.46
N SER A 98 18.27 -2.39 -7.62
CA SER A 98 19.39 -1.45 -7.80
C SER A 98 18.99 0.04 -7.71
N GLY A 99 18.06 0.42 -6.84
CA GLY A 99 17.64 1.81 -6.66
C GLY A 99 16.29 2.19 -7.27
N ASN A 100 15.54 1.22 -7.79
CA ASN A 100 14.25 1.48 -8.43
C ASN A 100 13.19 1.87 -7.40
N ARG A 101 12.26 2.73 -7.80
CA ARG A 101 11.27 3.29 -6.90
C ARG A 101 9.99 2.46 -6.92
N LEU A 102 9.56 2.04 -5.74
CA LEU A 102 8.22 1.53 -5.49
C LEU A 102 7.43 2.63 -4.79
N THR A 103 6.24 2.95 -5.31
CA THR A 103 5.27 3.84 -4.67
C THR A 103 3.93 3.14 -4.57
N VAL A 104 3.30 3.24 -3.41
CA VAL A 104 1.96 2.73 -3.14
C VAL A 104 1.11 3.92 -2.70
N LYS A 105 -0.07 4.10 -3.27
CA LYS A 105 -1.02 5.16 -2.90
C LYS A 105 -2.36 4.54 -2.63
N MET A 106 -3.00 4.93 -1.54
CA MET A 106 -4.31 4.45 -1.14
C MET A 106 -5.28 5.61 -1.10
N PHE A 107 -6.30 5.52 -1.95
CA PHE A 107 -7.36 6.51 -2.07
C PHE A 107 -8.59 6.00 -1.32
N PRO A 108 -9.04 6.74 -0.30
CA PRO A 108 -10.26 6.38 0.40
C PRO A 108 -11.50 6.48 -0.50
N ASP A 109 -12.56 5.81 -0.07
CA ASP A 109 -13.88 5.83 -0.71
C ASP A 109 -14.80 6.63 0.22
N PHE A 110 -14.79 7.95 0.09
CA PHE A 110 -15.63 8.85 0.89
C PHE A 110 -16.50 9.71 -0.04
#